data_AF-A0A970G8X9-F1
#
_entry.id   AF-A0A970G8X9-F1
#
_cell.length_a   1.000
_cell.length_b   1.000
_cell.length_c   1.000
_cell.angle_alpha   90.00
_cell.angle_beta   90.00
_cell.angle_gamma   90.00
#
_symmetry.space_group_name_H-M   'P 1'
#
loop_
_entity.id
_entity.type
_entity.pdbx_description
1 polymer ?
#
loop_
_entity_poly.entity_id
_entity_poly.type
_entity_poly.pdbx_seq_one_letter_code
_entity_poly.pdbx_strand_id
1 'polypeptide(L)'
;AGRTMAFIVLAVSQIVHSFNMRSDHSLFKIGIFSNKYLNGAALGSLALMALVVFVPPVTKAFGLSQLTGEMYLIALALALVPVLVLEMAKATGIVRHQYQ
;
A
#
# COMPACT_ATOMS: atom_id res chain seq x y z
N ALA A 1 7.39 14.80 11.45
CA ALA A 1 8.01 13.60 10.84
C ALA A 1 7.13 12.34 10.98
N GLY A 2 6.82 11.87 12.19
CA GLY A 2 6.11 10.58 12.38
C GLY A 2 4.73 10.47 11.70
N ARG A 3 3.95 11.56 11.67
CA ARG A 3 2.63 11.58 11.00
C ARG A 3 2.72 11.29 9.51
N THR A 4 3.72 11.83 8.82
CA THR A 4 3.93 11.63 7.39
C THR A 4 4.42 10.23 7.08
N MET A 5 5.32 9.67 7.91
CA MET A 5 5.68 8.25 7.78
C MET A 5 4.45 7.35 7.94
N ALA A 6 3.67 7.54 9.01
CA ALA A 6 2.48 6.75 9.24
C ALA A 6 1.49 6.85 8.07
N PHE A 7 1.28 8.06 7.53
CA PHE A 7 0.43 8.26 6.35
C PHE A 7 0.92 7.47 5.14
N ILE A 8 2.22 7.53 4.82
CA ILE A 8 2.81 6.80 3.68
C ILE A 8 2.73 5.29 3.92
N VAL A 9 3.13 4.81 5.09
CA VAL A 9 3.09 3.37 5.43
C VAL A 9 1.67 2.84 5.28
N LEU A 10 0.69 3.54 5.86
CA LEU A 10 -0.72 3.14 5.77
C LEU A 10 -1.21 3.18 4.33
N ALA A 11 -1.00 4.27 3.60
CA ALA A 11 -1.54 4.41 2.26
C ALA A 11 -0.92 3.40 1.27
N VAL A 12 0.39 3.13 1.36
CA VAL A 12 1.05 2.07 0.57
C VAL A 12 0.54 0.69 0.98
N SER A 13 0.42 0.43 2.30
CA SER A 13 -0.12 -0.84 2.79
C SER A 13 -1.53 -1.09 2.26
N GLN A 14 -2.39 -0.07 2.22
CA GLN A 14 -3.76 -0.19 1.71
C GLN A 14 -3.81 -0.46 0.21
N ILE A 15 -2.94 0.18 -0.58
CA ILE A 15 -2.85 -0.08 -2.02
C ILE A 15 -2.50 -1.55 -2.24
N VAL A 16 -1.43 -2.04 -1.59
CA VAL A 16 -0.98 -3.43 -1.76
C VAL A 16 -1.99 -4.42 -1.16
N HIS A 17 -2.62 -4.08 -0.03
CA HIS A 17 -3.71 -4.87 0.54
C HIS A 17 -4.90 -4.98 -0.41
N SER A 18 -5.27 -3.91 -1.12
CA SER A 18 -6.33 -3.93 -2.14
C SER A 18 -5.98 -4.86 -3.30
N PHE A 19 -4.71 -4.94 -3.70
CA PHE A 19 -4.25 -5.98 -4.63
C PHE A 19 -4.43 -7.38 -4.05
N ASN A 20 -4.06 -7.58 -2.78
CA ASN A 20 -4.17 -8.89 -2.12
C ASN A 20 -5.62 -9.33 -1.83
N MET A 21 -6.54 -8.39 -1.56
CA MET A 21 -7.97 -8.69 -1.34
C MET A 21 -8.72 -9.02 -2.64
N ARG A 22 -8.17 -8.65 -3.81
CA ARG A 22 -8.80 -8.92 -5.11
C ARG A 22 -8.99 -10.43 -5.38
N SER A 23 -8.21 -11.31 -4.75
CA SER A 23 -8.27 -12.74 -5.05
C SER A 23 -7.89 -13.66 -3.89
N ASP A 24 -8.64 -14.76 -3.75
CA ASP A 24 -8.31 -15.91 -2.90
C ASP A 24 -7.06 -16.68 -3.35
N HIS A 25 -6.61 -16.47 -4.59
CA HIS A 25 -5.34 -17.02 -5.08
C HIS A 25 -4.19 -16.02 -4.88
N SER A 26 -2.98 -16.53 -4.62
CA SER A 26 -1.77 -15.73 -4.40
C SER A 26 -1.50 -14.76 -5.56
N LEU A 27 -1.05 -13.54 -5.23
CA LEU A 27 -0.72 -12.48 -6.19
C LEU A 27 0.29 -12.94 -7.27
N PHE A 28 1.16 -13.88 -6.92
CA PHE A 28 2.16 -14.46 -7.82
C PHE A 28 1.55 -15.33 -8.93
N LYS A 29 0.34 -15.88 -8.76
CA LYS A 29 -0.33 -16.70 -9.77
C LYS A 29 -1.24 -15.92 -10.71
N ILE A 30 -1.82 -14.80 -10.26
CA ILE A 30 -2.80 -14.02 -11.06
C ILE A 30 -2.13 -12.92 -11.88
N GLY A 31 -0.97 -12.45 -11.46
CA GLY A 31 -0.24 -11.37 -12.11
C GLY A 31 -0.83 -10.00 -11.73
N ILE A 32 0.04 -9.14 -11.22
CA ILE A 32 -0.24 -7.75 -10.80
C ILE A 32 -0.87 -6.86 -11.90
N PHE A 33 -0.76 -7.23 -13.18
CA PHE A 33 -1.30 -6.48 -14.32
C PHE A 33 -2.64 -6.98 -14.88
N SER A 34 -3.25 -7.99 -14.28
CA SER A 34 -4.46 -8.61 -14.84
C SER A 34 -5.71 -7.69 -14.84
N ASN A 35 -5.84 -6.74 -13.90
CA ASN A 35 -7.01 -5.83 -13.84
C ASN A 35 -6.60 -4.36 -13.95
N LYS A 36 -6.96 -3.78 -15.10
CA LYS A 36 -6.72 -2.38 -15.46
C LYS A 36 -7.45 -1.40 -14.54
N TYR A 37 -8.63 -1.76 -14.01
CA TYR A 37 -9.36 -0.90 -13.07
C TYR A 37 -8.66 -0.81 -11.72
N LEU A 38 -8.20 -1.94 -11.18
CA LEU A 38 -7.46 -1.95 -9.91
C LEU A 38 -6.10 -1.24 -10.06
N ASN A 39 -5.40 -1.48 -11.17
CA ASN A 39 -4.16 -0.77 -11.46
C ASN A 39 -4.40 0.75 -11.63
N GLY A 40 -5.49 1.14 -12.30
CA GLY A 40 -5.89 2.54 -12.42
C GLY A 40 -6.19 3.19 -11.07
N ALA A 41 -6.92 2.50 -10.19
CA ALA A 41 -7.20 2.98 -8.83
C ALA A 41 -5.92 3.09 -7.98
N ALA A 42 -5.00 2.13 -8.10
CA ALA A 42 -3.71 2.18 -7.42
C ALA A 42 -2.85 3.35 -7.92
N LEU A 43 -2.77 3.55 -9.24
CA LEU A 43 -2.06 4.68 -9.84
C LEU A 43 -2.67 6.03 -9.44
N GLY A 44 -4.00 6.14 -9.44
CA GLY A 44 -4.70 7.33 -8.97
C GLY A 44 -4.42 7.61 -7.49
N SER A 45 -4.40 6.57 -6.65
CA SER A 45 -4.09 6.69 -5.22
C SER A 45 -2.63 7.11 -5.00
N LEU A 46 -1.69 6.57 -5.76
CA LEU A 46 -0.28 6.99 -5.72
C LEU A 46 -0.11 8.44 -6.18
N ALA A 47 -0.81 8.85 -7.22
CA ALA A 47 -0.78 10.23 -7.73
C ALA A 47 -1.32 11.22 -6.68
N LEU A 48 -2.43 10.89 -6.03
CA LEU A 48 -2.98 11.69 -4.93
C LEU A 48 -2.02 11.74 -3.73
N MET A 49 -1.39 10.62 -3.37
CA MET A 49 -0.38 10.58 -2.32
C MET A 49 0.81 11.48 -2.65
N ALA A 50 1.32 11.41 -3.88
CA ALA A 50 2.40 12.27 -4.36
C ALA A 50 2.00 13.75 -4.29
N LEU A 51 0.77 14.09 -4.69
CA LEU A 51 0.24 15.45 -4.58
C LEU A 51 0.27 15.94 -3.13
N VAL A 52 -0.24 15.13 -2.19
CA VAL A 52 -0.25 15.47 -0.76
C VAL A 52 1.15 15.69 -0.19
N VAL A 53 2.14 14.93 -0.64
CA VAL A 53 3.52 14.99 -0.14
C VAL A 53 4.35 16.09 -0.79
N PHE A 54 4.19 16.31 -2.09
CA PHE A 54 5.03 17.25 -2.86
C PHE A 54 4.43 18.65 -2.99
N VAL A 55 3.11 18.82 -2.83
CA VAL A 55 2.44 20.12 -2.98
C VAL A 55 2.35 20.81 -1.61
N PRO A 56 3.19 21.85 -1.34
CA PRO A 56 3.29 22.47 -0.02
C PRO A 56 1.97 22.95 0.61
N PRO A 57 1.00 23.54 -0.13
CA PRO A 57 -0.27 23.92 0.47
C PRO A 57 -1.09 22.72 0.95
N VAL A 58 -1.03 21.58 0.25
CA VAL A 58 -1.74 20.36 0.64
C VAL A 58 -1.01 19.68 1.80
N THR A 59 0.31 19.58 1.73
CA THR A 59 1.14 19.06 2.83
C THR A 59 0.88 19.81 4.14
N LYS A 60 0.75 21.15 4.08
CA LYS A 60 0.41 21.98 5.24
C LYS A 60 -1.04 21.75 5.71
N ALA A 61 -2.00 21.64 4.80
CA ALA A 61 -3.40 21.36 5.14
C ALA A 61 -3.57 20.02 5.88
N PHE A 62 -2.78 19.01 5.52
CA PHE A 62 -2.75 17.70 6.20
C PHE A 62 -1.78 17.65 7.39
N GLY A 63 -1.10 18.75 7.73
CA GLY A 63 -0.14 18.80 8.85
C GLY A 63 1.06 17.86 8.69
N LEU A 64 1.48 17.60 7.45
CA LEU A 64 2.60 16.74 7.10
C LEU A 64 3.90 17.55 7.02
N SER A 65 5.03 16.86 7.17
CA SER A 65 6.37 17.43 7.04
C SER A 65 7.14 16.73 5.93
N GLN A 66 8.01 17.45 5.23
CA GLN A 66 9.00 16.85 4.31
C GLN A 66 9.84 15.81 5.06
N LEU A 67 10.02 14.63 4.46
CA LEU A 67 10.84 13.55 4.99
C LEU A 67 12.16 13.47 4.22
N THR A 68 13.20 12.97 4.88
CA THR A 68 14.45 12.60 4.20
C THR A 68 14.22 11.35 3.34
N GLY A 69 14.93 11.20 2.22
CA GLY A 69 14.80 10.04 1.32
C GLY A 69 14.90 8.69 2.03
N GLU A 70 15.78 8.56 3.02
CA GLU A 70 15.93 7.34 3.84
C GLU A 70 14.64 6.97 4.59
N MET A 71 13.92 7.97 5.11
CA MET A 71 12.67 7.74 5.83
C MET A 71 11.56 7.23 4.91
N TYR A 72 11.56 7.63 3.63
CA TYR A 72 10.67 7.06 2.63
C TYR A 72 10.98 5.59 2.37
N LEU A 73 12.26 5.23 2.29
CA LEU A 73 12.67 3.82 2.10
C LEU A 73 12.25 2.95 3.27
N ILE A 74 12.45 3.41 4.51
CA ILE A 74 12.02 2.70 5.71
C ILE A 74 10.49 2.55 5.74
N ALA A 75 9.76 3.62 5.42
CA ALA A 75 8.30 3.59 5.34
C ALA A 75 7.81 2.58 4.29
N LEU A 76 8.46 2.54 3.12
CA LEU A 76 8.14 1.58 2.06
C LEU A 76 8.40 0.14 2.53
N ALA A 77 9.55 -0.12 3.18
CA ALA A 77 9.88 -1.42 3.72
C ALA A 77 8.87 -1.90 4.77
N LEU A 78 8.46 -1.01 5.69
CA LEU A 78 7.45 -1.32 6.70
C LEU A 78 6.07 -1.57 6.09
N ALA A 79 5.69 -0.85 5.03
CA ALA A 79 4.41 -1.05 4.35
C ALA A 79 4.28 -2.43 3.67
N LEU A 80 5.41 -3.06 3.34
CA LEU A 80 5.43 -4.41 2.76
C LEU A 80 5.28 -5.52 3.80
N VAL A 81 5.58 -5.27 5.08
CA VAL A 81 5.47 -6.26 6.16
C VAL A 81 4.08 -6.91 6.25
N PRO A 82 2.96 -6.17 6.36
CA PRO A 82 1.65 -6.78 6.45
C PRO A 82 1.29 -7.60 5.21
N VAL A 83 1.81 -7.23 4.04
CA VAL A 83 1.60 -7.95 2.77
C VAL A 83 2.34 -9.28 2.79
N LEU A 84 3.62 -9.27 3.18
CA LEU A 84 4.41 -10.49 3.32
C LEU A 84 3.77 -11.46 4.31
N VAL A 85 3.29 -10.95 5.45
CA VAL A 85 2.56 -11.75 6.44
C VAL A 85 1.30 -12.37 5.84
N LEU A 86 0.51 -11.61 5.08
CA LEU A 86 -0.71 -12.11 4.44
C LEU A 86 -0.43 -13.12 3.33
N GLU A 87 0.58 -12.88 2.48
CA GLU A 87 1.00 -13.84 1.44
C GLU A 87 1.51 -15.14 2.08
N MET A 88 2.30 -15.06 3.16
CA MET A 88 2.73 -16.24 3.92
C MET A 88 1.54 -16.99 4.52
N ALA A 89 0.55 -16.29 5.11
CA ALA A 89 -0.65 -16.90 5.67
C ALA A 89 -1.54 -17.58 4.60
N LYS A 90 -1.61 -17.01 3.39
CA LYS A 90 -2.26 -17.66 2.23
C LYS A 90 -1.46 -18.88 1.76
N ALA A 91 -0.13 -18.78 1.70
CA ALA A 91 0.75 -19.85 1.24
C ALA A 91 0.74 -21.07 2.19
N THR A 92 0.60 -20.86 3.49
CA THR A 92 0.50 -21.94 4.50
C THR A 92 -0.90 -22.56 4.59
N GLY A 93 -1.88 -22.05 3.83
CA GLY A 93 -3.24 -22.61 3.78
C GLY A 93 -4.08 -22.37 5.03
N ILE A 94 -3.65 -21.49 5.95
CA ILE A 94 -4.42 -21.11 7.14
C ILE A 94 -5.63 -20.25 6.75
N VAL A 95 -5.53 -19.51 5.63
CA VAL A 95 -6.68 -18.82 5.02
C VAL A 95 -7.38 -19.77 4.04
N ARG A 96 -7.86 -20.91 4.55
CA ARG A 96 -8.93 -21.71 3.93
C ARG A 96 -10.11 -21.57 4.88
N HIS A 97 -11.21 -20.98 4.41
CA HIS A 97 -12.46 -20.70 5.15
C HIS A 97 -12.59 -19.34 5.83
N GLN A 98 -12.86 -18.29 5.06
CA GLN A 98 -13.75 -17.23 5.57
C GLN A 98 -14.49 -16.52 4.44
N TYR A 99 -15.18 -17.28 3.59
CA TYR A 99 -16.34 -16.79 2.82
C TYR A 99 -17.22 -18.00 2.46
N GLN A 100 -18.01 -18.45 3.44
CA GLN A 100 -19.42 -18.72 3.16
C GLN A 100 -20.17 -17.40 3.27
#